data_AF-A0A835ZLF5-F1
#
_entry.id   AF-A0A835ZLF5-F1
#
_cell.length_a   1.000
_cell.length_b   1.000
_cell.length_c   1.000
_cell.angle_alpha   90.00
_cell.angle_beta   90.00
_cell.angle_gamma   90.00
#
_symmetry.space_group_name_H-M   'P 1'
#
loop_
_entity.id
_entity.type
_entity.pdbx_description
1 polymer ?
#
loop_
_entity_poly.entity_id
_entity_poly.type
_entity_poly.pdbx_seq_one_letter_code
_entity_poly.pdbx_strand_id
1 'polypeptide(L)'
;MQDMRDDEARKLHATTGVDFIALRQKYMTANVEAQQKEQDQNHSDSRCDTHKGSQQNRSESPLQQRHLCTETAALDKYVICKECSGLGIRKELYNHMVLERSCEHCDGDGIAPRK
;
A
#
# COMPACT_ATOMS: atom_id res chain seq x y z
N MET A 1 11.48 0.53 -35.61
CA MET A 1 10.10 0.84 -35.16
C MET A 1 10.04 1.42 -33.74
N GLN A 2 11.04 1.20 -32.87
CA GLN A 2 11.17 1.95 -31.61
C GLN A 2 11.49 3.44 -31.87
N ASP A 3 12.40 3.72 -32.80
CA ASP A 3 12.98 5.06 -32.98
C ASP A 3 11.95 6.12 -33.41
N MET A 4 10.96 5.75 -34.22
CA MET A 4 9.90 6.69 -34.63
C MET A 4 8.98 7.11 -33.47
N ARG A 5 8.83 6.25 -32.45
CA ARG A 5 8.02 6.58 -31.25
C ARG A 5 8.77 7.51 -30.31
N ASP A 6 10.09 7.39 -30.27
CA ASP A 6 10.94 8.23 -29.42
C ASP A 6 11.07 9.65 -30.00
N ASP A 7 11.03 9.80 -31.33
CA ASP A 7 10.94 11.11 -32.00
C ASP A 7 9.61 11.84 -31.70
N GLU A 8 8.50 11.11 -31.66
CA GLU A 8 7.20 11.68 -31.29
C GLU A 8 7.17 12.10 -29.82
N ALA A 9 7.75 11.28 -28.93
CA ALA A 9 7.89 11.60 -27.51
C ALA A 9 8.75 12.86 -27.27
N ARG A 10 9.81 13.06 -28.06
CA ARG A 10 10.63 14.29 -28.00
C ARG A 10 9.87 15.54 -28.45
N LYS A 11 9.00 15.43 -29.47
CA LYS A 11 8.14 16.55 -29.90
C LYS A 11 7.12 16.92 -28.82
N LEU A 12 6.55 15.92 -28.14
CA LEU A 12 5.61 16.13 -27.03
C LEU A 12 6.30 16.68 -25.76
N HIS A 13 7.57 16.34 -25.53
CA HIS A 13 8.37 16.93 -24.46
C HIS A 13 8.54 18.45 -24.65
N ALA A 14 8.77 18.89 -25.89
CA ALA A 14 8.93 20.32 -26.18
C ALA A 14 7.67 21.16 -25.92
N THR A 15 6.48 20.57 -26.04
CA THR A 15 5.20 21.28 -25.81
C THR A 15 4.72 21.21 -24.37
N THR A 16 5.04 20.15 -23.64
CA THR A 16 4.53 19.90 -22.28
C THR A 16 5.58 20.10 -21.18
N GLY A 17 6.86 20.14 -21.54
CA GLY A 17 7.98 20.19 -20.59
C GLY A 17 8.20 18.89 -19.80
N VAL A 18 7.52 17.80 -20.16
CA VAL A 18 7.60 16.50 -19.46
C VAL A 18 8.32 15.46 -20.31
N ASP A 19 9.44 14.92 -19.82
CA ASP A 19 10.22 13.91 -20.54
C ASP A 19 9.56 12.52 -20.40
N PHE A 20 8.76 12.17 -21.40
CA PHE A 20 8.05 10.89 -21.46
C PHE A 20 8.98 9.68 -21.59
N ILE A 21 10.22 9.86 -22.09
CA ILE A 21 11.20 8.78 -22.21
C ILE A 21 11.74 8.44 -20.82
N ALA A 22 12.15 9.46 -20.06
CA ALA A 22 12.59 9.29 -18.67
C ALA A 22 11.47 8.72 -17.79
N LEU A 23 10.25 9.20 -17.97
CA LEU A 23 9.07 8.71 -17.24
C LEU A 23 8.83 7.22 -17.53
N ARG A 24 8.87 6.81 -18.79
CA ARG A 24 8.70 5.41 -19.19
C ARG A 24 9.78 4.52 -18.59
N GLN A 25 11.05 4.94 -18.63
CA GLN A 25 12.16 4.19 -18.03
C GLN A 25 11.93 3.96 -16.53
N LYS A 26 11.52 5.00 -15.80
CA LYS A 26 11.24 4.93 -14.35
C LYS A 26 10.16 3.92 -13.99
N TYR A 27 9.09 3.83 -14.79
CA TYR A 27 8.02 2.86 -14.53
C TYR A 27 8.36 1.44 -15.01
N MET A 28 9.21 1.29 -16.04
CA MET A 28 9.69 -0.04 -16.42
C MET A 28 10.62 -0.65 -15.36
N THR A 29 11.50 0.15 -14.74
CA THR A 29 12.36 -0.33 -13.65
C THR A 29 11.59 -0.62 -12.37
N ALA A 30 10.59 0.21 -12.03
CA ALA A 30 9.74 -0.01 -10.85
C ALA A 30 8.98 -1.35 -10.91
N ASN A 31 8.54 -1.77 -12.10
CA ASN A 31 7.89 -3.07 -12.27
C ASN A 31 8.86 -4.25 -12.14
N VAL A 32 10.13 -4.10 -12.52
CA VAL A 32 11.16 -5.13 -12.35
C VAL A 32 11.56 -5.27 -10.88
N GLU A 33 11.71 -4.16 -10.16
CA GLU A 33 11.97 -4.16 -8.72
C GLU A 33 10.82 -4.78 -7.91
N ALA A 34 9.57 -4.60 -8.35
CA ALA A 34 8.41 -5.24 -7.75
C ALA A 34 8.43 -6.77 -7.94
N GLN A 35 8.81 -7.26 -9.13
CA GLN A 35 8.90 -8.70 -9.41
C GLN A 35 10.06 -9.39 -8.69
N GLN A 36 11.20 -8.72 -8.49
CA GLN A 36 12.31 -9.28 -7.72
C GLN A 36 11.99 -9.42 -6.22
N LYS A 37 11.15 -8.55 -5.65
CA LYS A 37 10.71 -8.66 -4.24
C LYS A 37 9.79 -9.85 -3.97
N GLU A 38 9.09 -10.37 -4.99
CA GLU A 38 8.20 -11.53 -4.83
C GLU A 38 8.97 -12.87 -4.78
N GLN A 39 10.20 -12.95 -5.33
CA GLN A 39 11.00 -14.18 -5.25
C GLN A 39 11.71 -14.38 -3.89
N ASP A 40 12.07 -13.30 -3.19
CA ASP A 40 12.72 -13.39 -1.87
C ASP A 40 11.73 -13.63 -0.70
N GLN A 41 10.41 -13.57 -0.95
CA GLN A 41 9.38 -13.78 0.09
C GLN A 41 9.04 -15.26 0.36
N ASN A 42 9.50 -16.22 -0.46
CA ASN A 42 9.20 -17.64 -0.23
C ASN A 42 10.20 -18.36 0.71
N HIS A 43 11.12 -17.63 1.37
CA HIS A 43 12.03 -18.23 2.34
C HIS A 43 12.23 -17.37 3.59
N SER A 44 11.16 -17.10 4.34
CA SER A 44 11.26 -16.77 5.77
C SER A 44 9.93 -16.92 6.50
N ASP A 45 9.41 -18.14 6.57
CA ASP A 45 8.68 -18.58 7.76
C ASP A 45 9.68 -18.64 8.92
N SER A 46 9.91 -17.51 9.58
CA SER A 46 10.70 -17.48 10.81
C SER A 46 9.86 -16.82 11.90
N ARG A 47 9.21 -17.71 12.65
CA ARG A 47 8.57 -17.50 13.94
C ARG A 47 9.35 -16.48 14.76
N CYS A 48 8.63 -15.49 15.28
CA CYS A 48 9.11 -14.63 16.37
C CYS A 48 9.13 -15.42 17.69
N ASP A 49 9.98 -16.44 17.77
CA ASP A 49 10.24 -17.17 19.00
C ASP A 49 11.35 -16.45 19.79
N THR A 50 10.99 -16.15 21.03
CA THR A 50 11.81 -15.41 21.99
C THR A 50 12.98 -16.29 22.44
N HIS A 51 14.19 -16.06 21.93
CA HIS A 51 15.40 -16.65 22.50
C HIS A 51 16.49 -15.62 22.74
N LYS A 52 16.82 -15.46 24.03
CA LYS A 52 18.07 -14.90 24.52
C LYS A 52 19.25 -15.63 23.87
N GLY A 53 20.18 -14.90 23.26
CA GLY A 53 21.55 -15.35 23.11
C GLY A 53 22.20 -15.10 21.75
N SER A 54 23.33 -14.40 21.84
CA SER A 54 24.47 -14.43 20.92
C SER A 54 24.43 -13.58 19.65
N GLN A 55 25.41 -12.67 19.65
CA GLN A 55 25.83 -11.74 18.60
C GLN A 55 26.19 -12.46 17.31
N GLN A 56 25.89 -11.82 16.16
CA GLN A 56 26.89 -11.66 15.10
C GLN A 56 26.54 -10.50 14.15
N ASN A 57 27.59 -9.78 13.78
CA ASN A 57 27.63 -8.54 13.03
C ASN A 57 27.00 -8.64 11.63
N ARG A 58 26.05 -7.75 11.32
CA ARG A 58 26.03 -7.02 10.05
C ARG A 58 25.61 -5.58 10.32
N SER A 59 26.46 -4.68 9.87
CA SER A 59 26.32 -3.23 9.95
C SER A 59 25.21 -2.77 9.01
N GLU A 60 24.00 -2.65 9.53
CA GLU A 60 22.91 -1.86 8.95
C GLU A 60 22.44 -0.87 10.02
N SER A 61 22.32 0.40 9.62
CA SER A 61 22.04 1.56 10.45
C SER A 61 20.83 1.34 11.40
N PRO A 62 20.97 1.49 12.73
CA PRO A 62 19.95 1.06 13.71
C PRO A 62 18.68 1.91 13.81
N LEU A 63 18.49 2.92 12.96
CA LEU A 63 17.47 3.96 13.21
C LEU A 63 16.20 3.84 12.34
N GLN A 64 16.19 3.04 11.28
CA GLN A 64 15.01 2.91 10.41
C GLN A 64 14.14 1.68 10.69
N GLN A 65 14.70 0.65 11.34
CA GLN A 65 13.97 -0.61 11.55
C GLN A 65 13.03 -0.59 12.76
N ARG A 66 13.12 0.42 13.65
CA ARG A 66 12.28 0.50 14.86
C ARG A 66 10.92 1.15 14.66
N HIS A 67 10.70 1.84 13.54
CA HIS A 67 9.44 2.58 13.31
C HIS A 67 8.29 1.68 12.81
N LEU A 68 8.59 0.65 12.02
CA LEU A 68 7.57 -0.19 11.39
C LEU A 68 6.90 -1.17 12.36
N CYS A 69 7.62 -1.68 13.37
CA CYS A 69 7.04 -2.62 14.35
C CYS A 69 6.07 -1.95 15.33
N THR A 70 6.18 -0.64 15.56
CA THR A 70 5.26 0.08 16.45
C THR A 70 3.96 0.49 15.76
N GLU A 71 3.99 0.74 14.45
CA GLU A 71 2.81 1.12 13.67
C GLU A 71 1.80 -0.02 13.53
N THR A 72 2.28 -1.24 13.30
CA THR A 72 1.39 -2.41 13.17
C THR A 72 0.65 -2.71 14.47
N ALA A 73 1.31 -2.56 15.63
CA ALA A 73 0.69 -2.74 16.94
C ALA A 73 -0.43 -1.71 17.26
N ALA A 74 -0.39 -0.53 16.62
CA ALA A 74 -1.46 0.46 16.76
C ALA A 74 -2.69 0.10 15.91
N LEU A 75 -2.47 -0.53 14.75
CA LEU A 75 -3.53 -0.99 13.83
C LEU A 75 -4.28 -2.21 14.35
N ASP A 76 -3.63 -3.07 15.16
CA ASP A 76 -4.26 -4.23 15.80
C ASP A 76 -5.44 -3.89 16.75
N LYS A 77 -5.56 -2.61 17.11
CA LYS A 77 -6.65 -2.09 17.95
C LYS A 77 -7.93 -1.82 17.17
N TYR A 78 -7.91 -1.87 15.84
CA TYR A 78 -9.05 -1.61 14.98
C TYR A 78 -9.42 -2.86 14.18
N VAL A 79 -10.70 -3.00 13.89
CA VAL A 79 -11.25 -4.06 13.05
C VAL A 79 -12.20 -3.47 12.03
N ILE A 80 -12.41 -4.18 10.91
CA ILE A 80 -13.42 -3.79 9.92
C ILE A 80 -14.79 -3.81 10.59
N CYS A 81 -15.56 -2.75 10.40
CA CYS A 81 -16.92 -2.65 10.92
C CYS A 81 -17.79 -3.75 10.30
N LYS A 82 -18.33 -4.63 11.14
CA LYS A 82 -19.14 -5.77 10.69
C LYS A 82 -20.48 -5.35 10.09
N GLU A 83 -20.99 -4.19 10.51
CA GLU A 83 -22.29 -3.70 10.11
C GLU A 83 -22.32 -3.16 8.67
N CYS A 84 -21.33 -2.37 8.28
CA CYS A 84 -21.20 -1.88 6.90
C CYS A 84 -20.17 -2.66 6.08
N SER A 85 -19.55 -3.69 6.67
CA SER A 85 -18.48 -4.49 6.03
C SER A 85 -17.34 -3.63 5.48
N GLY A 86 -16.99 -2.56 6.19
CA GLY A 86 -15.91 -1.66 5.79
C GLY A 86 -16.29 -0.53 4.84
N LEU A 87 -17.54 -0.47 4.37
CA LEU A 87 -17.97 0.55 3.41
C LEU A 87 -18.17 1.94 4.04
N GLY A 88 -18.35 2.03 5.37
CA GLY A 88 -18.68 3.28 6.05
C GLY A 88 -20.11 3.78 5.80
N ILE A 89 -20.81 3.22 4.82
CA ILE A 89 -22.17 3.62 4.45
C ILE A 89 -23.14 2.43 4.47
N ARG A 90 -24.41 2.72 4.76
CA ARG A 90 -25.54 1.80 4.68
C ARG A 90 -26.53 2.31 3.63
N LYS A 91 -27.09 1.38 2.87
CA LYS A 91 -28.11 1.65 1.86
C LYS A 91 -29.48 1.37 2.45
N GLU A 92 -30.30 2.40 2.58
CA GLU A 92 -31.66 2.29 3.11
C GLU A 92 -32.67 2.63 2.01
N LEU A 93 -33.73 1.84 1.90
CA LEU A 93 -34.81 2.15 0.98
C LEU A 93 -35.74 3.18 1.62
N TYR A 94 -35.89 4.34 0.99
CA TYR A 94 -36.78 5.41 1.41
C TYR A 94 -37.60 5.92 0.24
N ASN A 95 -38.93 5.84 0.32
CA ASN A 95 -39.86 6.29 -0.72
C ASN A 95 -39.48 5.80 -2.14
N HIS A 96 -39.21 4.50 -2.28
CA HIS A 96 -38.78 3.85 -3.53
C HIS A 96 -37.42 4.30 -4.08
N MET A 97 -36.65 5.08 -3.31
CA MET A 97 -35.28 5.45 -3.62
C MET A 97 -34.30 4.75 -2.67
N VAL A 98 -33.08 4.50 -3.13
CA VAL A 98 -31.99 4.04 -2.27
C VAL A 98 -31.24 5.25 -1.74
N LEU A 99 -31.28 5.45 -0.44
CA LEU A 99 -30.54 6.49 0.26
C LEU A 99 -29.26 5.90 0.85
N GLU A 100 -28.14 6.58 0.66
CA GLU A 100 -26.88 6.24 1.34
C GLU A 100 -26.79 7.07 2.62
N ARG A 101 -26.63 6.38 3.75
CA ARG A 101 -26.41 7.00 5.06
C ARG A 101 -25.13 6.50 5.67
N SER A 102 -24.48 7.33 6.48
CA SER A 102 -23.30 6.91 7.25
C SER A 102 -23.67 5.77 8.20
N CYS A 103 -22.77 4.81 8.35
CA CYS A 103 -22.95 3.70 9.27
C CYS A 103 -22.78 4.18 10.71
N GLU A 104 -23.85 4.16 11.50
CA GLU A 104 -23.88 4.64 12.90
C GLU A 104 -22.92 3.88 13.84
N HIS A 105 -22.53 2.65 13.47
CA HIS A 105 -21.62 1.84 14.29
C HIS A 105 -20.15 2.21 14.19
N CYS A 106 -19.75 2.84 13.08
CA CYS A 106 -18.38 3.26 12.83
C CYS A 106 -18.30 4.72 12.41
N ASP A 107 -19.37 5.48 12.60
CA ASP A 107 -19.50 6.91 12.27
C ASP A 107 -19.08 7.28 10.83
N GLY A 108 -19.13 6.33 9.90
CA GLY A 108 -18.70 6.55 8.51
C GLY A 108 -17.30 6.07 8.17
N ASP A 109 -16.47 5.69 9.14
CA ASP A 109 -15.06 5.36 8.90
C ASP A 109 -14.84 3.95 8.33
N GLY A 110 -15.85 3.07 8.40
CA GLY A 110 -15.74 1.67 7.97
C GLY A 110 -14.90 0.78 8.90
N ILE A 111 -14.19 1.37 9.87
CA ILE A 111 -13.42 0.69 10.90
C ILE A 111 -13.99 0.98 12.29
N ALA A 112 -13.90 0.00 13.19
CA ALA A 112 -14.38 0.10 14.56
C ALA A 112 -13.28 -0.37 15.53
N PRO A 113 -13.24 0.16 16.76
CA PRO A 113 -12.30 -0.34 17.77
C PRO A 113 -12.59 -1.81 18.09
N ARG A 114 -11.53 -2.61 18.20
CA ARG A 114 -11.56 -4.01 18.62
C ARG A 114 -11.92 -4.03 20.11
N LYS A 115 -13.17 -4.38 20.42
CA LYS A 115 -13.66 -4.59 21.79
C LYS A 115 -13.09 -5.86 22.40
#